data_AF-A0A1G0C5Y8-F1
#
_entry.id   AF-A0A1G0C5Y8-F1
#
_cell.length_a   1.000
_cell.length_b   1.000
_cell.length_c   1.000
_cell.angle_alpha   90.00
_cell.angle_beta   90.00
_cell.angle_gamma   90.00
#
_symmetry.space_group_name_H-M   'P 1'
#
loop_
_entity.id
_entity.type
_entity.pdbx_description
1 polymer ?
#
loop_
_entity_poly.entity_id
_entity_poly.type
_entity_poly.pdbx_seq_one_letter_code
_entity_poly.pdbx_strand_id
1 'polypeptide(L)'
;MKQLFIILFLFFSNLTNAQTAPVGNPEPKRIIVSKPNISNIESTENNKIVLKVTLNSEGIICSRPIVVRDKTTTADMTLINQVIDLVQKETIYSKSDKVFETTFITITISATEEPPIIP
;
A
#
# COMPACT_ATOMS: atom_id res chain seq x y z
N MET A 1 -9.84 -77.05 21.13
CA MET A 1 -8.91 -77.33 20.02
C MET A 1 -9.01 -76.24 18.98
N LYS A 2 -7.87 -75.87 18.39
CA LYS A 2 -7.62 -74.90 17.31
C LYS A 2 -7.59 -73.42 17.69
N GLN A 3 -6.36 -72.99 17.99
CA GLN A 3 -5.83 -71.71 17.51
C GLN A 3 -6.05 -71.57 16.00
N LEU A 4 -6.30 -70.35 15.53
CA LEU A 4 -5.77 -69.90 14.24
C LEU A 4 -5.44 -68.40 14.33
N PHE A 5 -4.15 -68.13 14.20
CA PHE A 5 -3.55 -66.82 14.00
C PHE A 5 -3.96 -66.24 12.64
N ILE A 6 -4.40 -64.97 12.60
CA ILE A 6 -4.19 -64.10 11.44
C ILE A 6 -3.76 -62.71 11.94
N ILE A 7 -2.65 -62.26 11.34
CA ILE A 7 -1.85 -61.08 11.62
C ILE A 7 -2.35 -59.89 10.76
N LEU A 8 -2.20 -58.67 11.29
CA LEU A 8 -2.04 -57.38 10.60
C LEU A 8 -3.23 -56.80 9.82
N PHE A 9 -3.68 -55.62 10.22
CA PHE A 9 -3.24 -54.35 9.61
C PHE A 9 -3.75 -53.18 10.47
N LEU A 10 -2.83 -52.41 11.03
CA LEU A 10 -3.14 -51.11 11.63
C LEU A 10 -3.44 -50.14 10.49
N PHE A 11 -4.72 -49.85 10.25
CA PHE A 11 -5.11 -48.66 9.51
C PHE A 11 -5.58 -47.62 10.53
N PHE A 12 -4.66 -46.77 10.98
CA PHE A 12 -5.01 -45.50 11.59
C PHE A 12 -5.67 -44.65 10.50
N SER A 13 -6.99 -44.55 10.52
CA SER A 13 -7.70 -43.52 9.76
C SER A 13 -7.32 -42.16 10.33
N ASN A 14 -6.44 -41.45 9.63
CA ASN A 14 -6.18 -40.03 9.86
C ASN A 14 -7.49 -39.26 9.64
N LEU A 15 -8.16 -38.87 10.73
CA LEU A 15 -9.16 -37.81 10.68
C LEU A 15 -8.42 -36.47 10.76
N THR A 16 -7.76 -36.09 9.68
CA THR A 16 -7.29 -34.71 9.52
C THR A 16 -8.52 -33.89 9.19
N ASN A 17 -9.04 -33.16 10.18
CA ASN A 17 -9.94 -32.04 9.92
C ASN A 17 -9.24 -31.10 8.94
N ALA A 18 -9.58 -31.21 7.66
CA ALA A 18 -9.26 -30.20 6.68
C ALA A 18 -10.15 -29.00 7.02
N GLN A 19 -9.66 -28.14 7.92
CA GLN A 19 -10.09 -26.76 7.99
C GLN A 19 -9.76 -26.17 6.62
N THR A 20 -10.74 -26.13 5.72
CA THR A 20 -10.69 -25.27 4.55
C THR A 20 -10.59 -23.84 5.06
N ALA A 21 -9.37 -23.35 5.24
CA ALA A 21 -9.14 -21.92 5.24
C ALA A 21 -9.75 -21.39 3.93
N PRO A 22 -10.57 -20.33 3.95
CA PRO A 22 -10.95 -19.71 2.70
C PRO A 22 -9.64 -19.31 2.02
N VAL A 23 -9.41 -19.83 0.82
CA VAL A 23 -8.41 -19.28 -0.11
C VAL A 23 -8.90 -17.87 -0.40
N GLY A 24 -8.48 -16.94 0.46
CA GLY A 24 -8.73 -15.53 0.26
C GLY A 24 -7.97 -15.17 -1.00
N ASN A 25 -8.69 -15.01 -2.11
CA ASN A 25 -8.15 -14.24 -3.21
C ASN A 25 -7.64 -12.93 -2.60
N PRO A 26 -6.37 -12.55 -2.79
CA PRO A 26 -5.92 -11.26 -2.33
C PRO A 26 -6.81 -10.24 -3.01
N GLU A 27 -7.57 -9.49 -2.21
CA GLU A 27 -8.46 -8.47 -2.73
C GLU A 27 -7.66 -7.55 -3.66
N PRO A 28 -8.19 -7.20 -4.84
CA PRO A 28 -7.45 -6.42 -5.81
C PRO A 28 -7.06 -5.09 -5.16
N LYS A 29 -5.74 -4.83 -5.06
CA LYS A 29 -5.24 -3.54 -4.60
C LYS A 29 -5.77 -2.46 -5.52
N ARG A 30 -6.32 -1.39 -4.95
CA ARG A 30 -6.74 -0.22 -5.73
C ARG A 30 -5.57 0.34 -6.52
N ILE A 31 -5.81 0.65 -7.79
CA ILE A 31 -4.83 1.27 -8.68
C ILE A 31 -5.05 2.78 -8.70
N ILE A 32 -3.97 3.55 -8.91
CA ILE A 32 -4.06 5.00 -9.09
C ILE A 32 -4.54 5.26 -10.52
N VAL A 33 -5.68 5.95 -10.64
CA VAL A 33 -6.28 6.39 -11.90
C VAL A 33 -5.77 7.77 -12.29
N SER A 34 -5.64 8.69 -11.31
CA SER A 34 -5.08 10.03 -11.49
C SER A 34 -3.96 10.26 -10.48
N LYS A 35 -2.80 10.71 -10.96
CA LYS A 35 -1.64 11.05 -10.12
C LYS A 35 -1.62 12.56 -9.87
N PRO A 36 -1.12 13.00 -8.69
CA PRO A 36 -0.96 14.42 -8.41
C PRO A 36 0.12 15.02 -9.32
N ASN A 37 -0.08 16.26 -9.75
CA ASN A 37 0.91 17.01 -10.49
C ASN A 37 1.92 17.65 -9.53
N ILE A 38 3.16 17.17 -9.57
CA ILE A 38 4.26 17.65 -8.72
C ILE A 38 5.24 18.56 -9.47
N SER A 39 4.94 18.97 -10.71
CA SER A 39 5.87 19.75 -11.56
C SER A 39 6.30 21.08 -10.95
N ASN A 40 5.47 21.66 -10.08
CA ASN A 40 5.69 22.97 -9.46
C ASN A 40 6.27 22.84 -8.05
N ILE A 41 6.62 21.63 -7.62
CA ILE A 41 7.28 21.42 -6.33
C ILE A 41 8.78 21.43 -6.58
N GLU A 42 9.45 22.42 -6.01
CA GLU A 42 10.89 22.56 -6.08
C GLU A 42 11.55 21.94 -4.85
N SER A 43 12.73 21.36 -5.06
CA SER A 43 13.57 20.88 -3.98
C SER A 43 15.03 20.96 -4.39
N THR A 44 15.92 21.26 -3.44
CA THR A 44 17.37 21.24 -3.67
C THR A 44 17.96 19.83 -3.61
N GLU A 45 17.18 18.84 -3.16
CA GLU A 45 17.62 17.46 -2.99
C GLU A 45 16.56 16.48 -3.49
N ASN A 46 16.99 15.25 -3.80
CA ASN A 46 16.07 14.18 -4.18
C ASN A 46 15.29 13.70 -2.95
N ASN A 47 13.98 13.82 -2.99
CA ASN A 47 13.10 13.56 -1.87
C ASN A 47 12.09 12.46 -2.16
N LYS A 48 11.87 11.60 -1.17
CA LYS A 48 10.84 10.57 -1.16
C LYS A 48 9.90 10.84 0.01
N ILE A 49 8.63 11.08 -0.30
CA ILE A 49 7.57 11.31 0.69
C ILE A 49 6.57 10.16 0.59
N VAL A 50 6.36 9.47 1.71
CA VAL A 50 5.40 8.36 1.79
C VAL A 50 4.22 8.79 2.65
N LEU A 51 3.02 8.70 2.08
CA LEU A 51 1.78 9.07 2.75
C LEU A 51 0.86 7.85 2.90
N LYS A 52 0.22 7.75 4.06
CA LYS A 52 -0.92 6.87 4.33
C LYS A 52 -2.20 7.65 4.01
N VAL A 53 -3.07 7.09 3.18
CA VAL A 53 -4.32 7.72 2.75
C VAL A 53 -5.52 6.82 3.06
N THR A 54 -6.65 7.43 3.40
CA THR A 54 -7.93 6.74 3.58
C THR A 54 -8.82 7.07 2.39
N LEU A 55 -9.33 6.04 1.72
CA LEU A 55 -10.14 6.12 0.52
C LEU A 55 -11.58 5.72 0.82
N ASN A 56 -12.55 6.33 0.14
CA ASN A 56 -13.93 5.84 0.12
C ASN A 56 -14.17 4.84 -1.03
N SER A 57 -15.38 4.30 -1.16
CA SER A 57 -15.77 3.37 -2.25
C SER A 57 -15.48 3.91 -3.65
N GLU A 58 -15.62 5.23 -3.85
CA GLU A 58 -15.37 5.90 -5.13
C GLU A 58 -13.87 6.11 -5.46
N GLY A 59 -12.97 5.78 -4.53
CA GLY A 59 -11.52 5.95 -4.72
C GLY A 59 -11.03 7.37 -4.45
N ILE A 60 -11.82 8.17 -3.74
CA ILE A 60 -11.49 9.54 -3.33
C ILE A 60 -10.88 9.50 -1.93
N ILE A 61 -9.83 10.29 -1.70
CA ILE A 61 -9.20 10.46 -0.39
C ILE A 61 -10.15 11.26 0.52
N CYS A 62 -10.67 10.63 1.57
CA CYS A 62 -11.69 11.20 2.46
C CYS A 62 -11.14 11.81 3.75
N SER A 63 -9.86 11.62 4.05
CA SER A 63 -9.17 12.18 5.21
C SER A 63 -7.83 12.78 4.81
N ARG A 64 -7.35 13.79 5.54
CA ARG A 64 -6.02 14.36 5.31
C ARG A 64 -4.95 13.24 5.32
N PRO A 65 -4.13 13.12 4.26
CA PRO A 65 -3.02 12.17 4.24
C PRO A 65 -2.08 12.31 5.44
N ILE A 66 -1.58 11.17 5.93
CA ILE A 66 -0.68 11.10 7.09
C ILE A 66 0.71 10.72 6.59
N VAL A 67 1.72 11.53 6.91
CA VAL A 67 3.12 11.23 6.56
C VAL A 67 3.65 10.02 7.35
N VAL A 68 4.30 9.10 6.64
CA VAL A 68 4.95 7.91 7.19
C VAL A 68 6.43 8.25 7.38
N ARG A 69 6.79 8.68 8.60
CA ARG A 69 8.08 9.33 8.90
C ARG A 69 9.29 8.43 8.70
N ASP A 70 9.22 7.19 9.13
CA ASP A 70 10.28 6.17 8.97
C ASP A 70 10.58 5.82 7.51
N LYS A 71 9.72 6.24 6.56
CA LYS A 71 9.89 5.98 5.12
C LYS A 71 10.09 7.23 4.28
N THR A 72 9.98 8.41 4.89
CA THR A 72 10.12 9.72 4.24
C THR A 72 11.56 10.23 4.43
N THR A 73 12.18 10.77 3.39
CA THR A 73 13.60 11.17 3.42
C THR A 73 13.82 12.63 3.82
N THR A 74 12.79 13.48 3.69
CA THR A 74 12.88 14.89 4.08
C THR A 74 12.27 15.16 5.45
N ALA A 75 12.79 16.16 6.14
CA ALA A 75 12.18 16.76 7.33
C ALA A 75 11.46 18.09 7.01
N ASP A 76 11.56 18.60 5.78
CA ASP A 76 10.94 19.87 5.37
C ASP A 76 9.41 19.76 5.41
N MET A 77 8.82 20.44 6.40
CA MET A 77 7.38 20.45 6.62
C MET A 77 6.63 21.21 5.55
N THR A 78 7.24 22.22 4.93
CA THR A 78 6.63 22.98 3.85
C THR A 78 6.45 22.07 2.64
N LEU A 79 7.53 21.37 2.27
CA LEU A 79 7.54 20.40 1.17
C LEU A 79 6.53 19.27 1.40
N ILE A 80 6.53 18.69 2.61
CA ILE A 80 5.59 17.63 2.98
C ILE A 80 4.15 18.11 2.89
N ASN A 81 3.84 19.32 3.38
CA ASN A 81 2.48 19.85 3.37
C ASN A 81 2.00 20.13 1.94
N GLN A 82 2.85 20.68 1.07
CA GLN A 82 2.52 20.87 -0.35
C GLN A 82 2.16 19.54 -1.03
N VAL A 83 2.94 18.50 -0.79
CA VAL A 83 2.66 17.16 -1.33
C VAL A 83 1.36 16.59 -0.77
N ILE A 84 1.09 16.77 0.53
CA ILE A 84 -0.16 16.31 1.14
C ILE A 84 -1.37 16.96 0.47
N ASP A 85 -1.33 18.27 0.25
CA ASP A 85 -2.44 19.03 -0.34
C ASP A 85 -2.69 18.60 -1.79
N LEU A 86 -1.63 18.44 -2.58
CA LEU A 86 -1.73 17.95 -3.97
C LEU A 86 -2.24 16.52 -4.02
N VAL A 87 -1.71 15.62 -3.18
CA VAL A 87 -2.16 14.23 -3.11
C VAL A 87 -3.64 14.18 -2.77
N GLN A 88 -4.08 14.91 -1.75
CA GLN A 88 -5.48 14.92 -1.33
C GLN A 88 -6.42 15.46 -2.41
N LYS A 89 -6.00 16.47 -3.19
CA LYS A 89 -6.83 17.13 -4.19
C LYS A 89 -6.89 16.41 -5.53
N GLU A 90 -5.77 15.82 -5.96
CA GLU A 90 -5.58 15.39 -7.36
C GLU A 90 -5.47 13.88 -7.53
N THR A 91 -5.22 13.13 -6.45
CA THR A 91 -5.09 11.67 -6.52
C THR A 91 -6.47 11.02 -6.53
N ILE A 92 -6.71 10.19 -7.54
CA ILE A 92 -7.93 9.38 -7.65
C ILE A 92 -7.52 7.92 -7.80
N TYR A 93 -8.14 7.04 -7.01
CA TYR A 93 -7.97 5.60 -7.09
C TYR A 93 -9.14 4.94 -7.80
N SER A 94 -8.96 3.68 -8.21
CA SER A 94 -10.06 2.86 -8.71
C SER A 94 -11.12 2.65 -7.63
N LYS A 95 -12.37 2.48 -8.06
CA LYS A 95 -13.50 2.15 -7.18
C LYS A 95 -13.31 0.77 -6.54
N SER A 96 -13.92 0.56 -5.38
CA SER A 96 -14.10 -0.76 -4.77
C SER A 96 -15.39 -0.79 -3.93
N ASP A 97 -15.84 -2.00 -3.64
CA ASP A 97 -16.94 -2.36 -2.74
C ASP A 97 -16.71 -1.99 -1.26
N LYS A 98 -15.47 -1.68 -0.86
CA LYS A 98 -15.15 -1.26 0.50
C LYS A 98 -15.61 0.16 0.76
N VAL A 99 -16.32 0.34 1.88
CA VAL A 99 -16.76 1.67 2.36
C VAL A 99 -15.56 2.58 2.63
N PHE A 100 -14.57 2.05 3.37
CA PHE A 100 -13.30 2.71 3.59
C PHE A 100 -12.14 1.73 3.45
N GLU A 101 -11.04 2.22 2.91
CA GLU A 101 -9.80 1.46 2.78
C GLU A 101 -8.60 2.35 3.02
N THR A 102 -7.54 1.81 3.61
CA THR A 102 -6.27 2.52 3.76
C THR A 102 -5.25 1.97 2.77
N THR A 103 -4.54 2.86 2.08
CA THR A 103 -3.38 2.51 1.26
C THR A 103 -2.21 3.49 1.47
N PHE A 104 -1.09 3.20 0.81
CA PHE A 104 0.10 4.04 0.84
C PHE A 104 0.41 4.57 -0.56
N ILE A 105 0.82 5.83 -0.64
CA ILE A 105 1.35 6.45 -1.85
C ILE A 105 2.77 6.94 -1.58
N THR A 106 3.65 6.75 -2.57
CA THR A 106 5.02 7.27 -2.55
C THR A 106 5.15 8.31 -3.65
N ILE A 107 5.59 9.51 -3.27
CA ILE A 107 5.89 10.62 -4.18
C ILE A 107 7.40 10.84 -4.15
N THR A 108 8.00 10.89 -5.33
CA THR A 108 9.42 11.20 -5.50
C THR A 108 9.53 12.57 -6.14
N ILE A 109 10.30 13.46 -5.52
CA ILE A 109 10.61 14.81 -6.00
C ILE A 109 12.10 14.80 -6.34
N SER A 110 12.43 15.18 -7.56
CA SER A 110 13.82 15.30 -7.99
C SER A 110 14.38 16.66 -7.59
N ALA A 111 15.68 16.72 -7.33
CA ALA A 111 16.36 18.00 -7.14
C ALA A 111 16.24 18.87 -8.41
N THR A 112 15.93 20.15 -8.24
CA THR A 112 16.05 21.15 -9.30
C THR A 112 17.53 21.48 -9.45
N GLU A 113 18.13 21.13 -10.59
CA GLU A 113 19.52 21.52 -10.88
C GLU A 113 19.57 23.05 -11.06
N GLU A 114 20.33 23.73 -10.21
CA GLU A 114 20.64 25.15 -10.40
C GLU A 114 21.55 25.27 -11.64
N PRO A 115 21.23 26.16 -12.61
CA PRO A 115 22.08 26.33 -13.78
C PRO A 115 23.49 26.74 -13.35
N PRO A 116 24.55 26.23 -14.00
CA PRO A 116 25.92 26.55 -13.63
C PRO A 116 26.15 28.06 -13.72
N ILE A 117 26.64 28.65 -12.63
CA ILE A 117 27.10 30.04 -12.61
C ILE A 117 28.34 30.10 -13.50
N ILE A 118 28.21 30.72 -14.68
CA ILE A 118 29.34 31.01 -15.56
C ILE A 118 30.08 32.22 -14.94
N PRO A 119 31.36 32.08 -14.54
CA PRO A 119 32.13 33.16 -13.94
C PRO A 119 32.49 34.28 -14.92
#